data_AF-A0A3L7V3U5-F1
#
_entry.id   AF-A0A3L7V3U5-F1
#
_cell.length_a   1.000
_cell.length_b   1.000
_cell.length_c   1.000
_cell.angle_alpha   90.00
_cell.angle_beta   90.00
_cell.angle_gamma   90.00
#
_symmetry.space_group_name_H-M   'P 1'
#
loop_
_entity.id
_entity.type
_entity.pdbx_description
1 polymer ?
#
loop_
_entity_poly.entity_id
_entity_poly.type
_entity_poly.pdbx_seq_one_letter_code
_entity_poly.pdbx_strand_id
1 'polypeptide(L)'
;MNKLPFQAAWMLVSLTLLACSALGFAPPKEPLVLADKLAIKSLPLQVYILAGQSNMQGHAKISTFEHIGMDPATKPMLDEMLGADGKPKVCDRVWISSIGCAESEQTGKLTAGFGASTEKIGPEFTFGLTMQKFSDAPILIIKTSWGGKSLHTDFRPPSAGPYVFNETLLGNLQKQGKDLAAIQTDKAKQTGVYYRQMIDHVKFVLSDLKRVIPEYDASVGYQIAGFAWFQGWNDMVDAGTYPNRDKPGGYDQYSSALAQFIRDVRKDLNAPKLPFVIGVLGVGGPTSEYGPDQLRYKNTHDHFRSAMAAPALLPEFQGNVATVLAEKYWDGELTLAKAKEKELEQKAKTQAKEEKFSPQEEKALVERMRREGLSDRQRAVIEKGISNLEFHYLGSAKILGGVGKGLAEAMAELKQLKR
;
A
#
# COMPACT_ATOMS: atom_id res chain seq x y z
N MET A 1 -95.09 20.43 3.57
CA MET A 1 -94.69 19.83 2.28
C MET A 1 -93.64 18.77 2.60
N ASN A 2 -94.03 17.52 2.87
CA ASN A 2 -94.12 16.39 1.93
C ASN A 2 -92.72 16.07 1.33
N LYS A 3 -92.05 14.92 1.51
CA LYS A 3 -92.42 13.54 1.91
C LYS A 3 -91.17 12.77 2.46
N LEU A 4 -91.46 11.80 3.33
CA LEU A 4 -90.68 10.67 3.90
C LEU A 4 -90.29 9.58 2.82
N PRO A 5 -89.83 8.32 3.15
CA PRO A 5 -88.63 7.81 3.87
C PRO A 5 -88.05 6.49 3.21
N PHE A 6 -87.53 5.50 3.98
CA PHE A 6 -87.11 4.08 3.69
C PHE A 6 -85.68 3.85 3.16
N GLN A 7 -84.98 2.71 3.37
CA GLN A 7 -84.83 1.64 4.39
C GLN A 7 -83.69 0.72 3.86
N ALA A 8 -82.97 0.06 4.78
CA ALA A 8 -82.25 -1.23 4.71
C ALA A 8 -81.93 -1.93 3.36
N ALA A 9 -80.71 -2.45 3.20
CA ALA A 9 -80.45 -3.90 3.04
C ALA A 9 -78.95 -4.24 2.91
N TRP A 10 -78.56 -5.34 3.56
CA TRP A 10 -77.29 -6.06 3.40
C TRP A 10 -77.27 -6.84 2.08
N MET A 11 -76.10 -6.94 1.43
CA MET A 11 -75.76 -8.08 0.57
C MET A 11 -74.25 -8.34 0.59
N LEU A 12 -73.88 -9.49 1.18
CA LEU A 12 -72.61 -10.17 0.98
C LEU A 12 -72.61 -10.81 -0.43
N VAL A 13 -71.54 -10.62 -1.21
CA VAL A 13 -71.15 -11.57 -2.26
C VAL A 13 -69.63 -11.76 -2.22
N SER A 14 -69.27 -13.04 -2.30
CA SER A 14 -67.99 -13.67 -2.06
C SER A 14 -66.96 -13.48 -3.19
N LEU A 15 -65.70 -13.46 -2.76
CA LEU A 15 -64.47 -13.98 -3.40
C LEU A 15 -64.45 -14.25 -4.92
N THR A 16 -63.51 -13.62 -5.61
CA THR A 16 -62.66 -14.34 -6.58
C THR A 16 -61.31 -13.67 -6.69
N LEU A 17 -60.26 -14.40 -6.28
CA LEU A 17 -58.87 -14.06 -6.57
C LEU A 17 -58.65 -14.13 -8.09
N LEU A 18 -58.08 -13.07 -8.67
CA LEU A 18 -57.33 -13.18 -9.92
C LEU A 18 -55.94 -12.62 -9.69
N ALA A 19 -54.96 -13.51 -9.59
CA ALA A 19 -53.56 -13.17 -9.59
C ALA A 19 -53.13 -12.87 -11.04
N CYS A 20 -52.73 -11.62 -11.31
CA CYS A 20 -51.93 -11.28 -12.48
C CYS A 20 -50.68 -10.54 -12.01
N SER A 21 -49.56 -11.23 -12.10
CA SER A 21 -48.20 -10.73 -12.00
C SER A 21 -47.90 -9.75 -13.13
N ALA A 22 -47.60 -8.50 -12.80
CA ALA A 22 -47.00 -7.53 -13.71
C ALA A 22 -45.75 -6.93 -13.04
N LEU A 23 -44.61 -7.50 -13.44
CA LEU A 23 -43.27 -6.90 -13.56
C LEU A 23 -43.10 -5.52 -12.92
N GLY A 24 -42.57 -5.51 -11.69
CA GLY A 24 -41.98 -4.31 -11.11
C GLY A 24 -40.69 -3.95 -11.85
N PHE A 25 -40.73 -2.91 -12.68
CA PHE A 25 -39.53 -2.16 -13.00
C PHE A 25 -39.04 -1.49 -11.71
N ALA A 26 -37.98 -2.04 -11.11
CA ALA A 26 -37.23 -1.30 -10.12
C ALA A 26 -36.61 -0.07 -10.81
N PRO A 27 -36.75 1.16 -10.28
CA PRO A 27 -36.04 2.30 -10.83
C PRO A 27 -34.52 2.05 -10.75
N PRO A 28 -33.72 2.61 -11.67
CA PRO A 28 -32.27 2.47 -11.61
C PRO A 28 -31.73 3.00 -10.27
N LYS A 29 -30.54 2.50 -9.87
CA LYS A 29 -29.79 2.90 -8.66
C LYS A 29 -29.31 4.37 -8.69
N GLU A 30 -30.22 5.33 -8.90
CA GLU A 30 -29.94 6.76 -8.96
C GLU A 30 -29.71 7.49 -7.62
N PRO A 31 -30.19 7.06 -6.43
CA PRO A 31 -30.02 7.88 -5.23
C PRO A 31 -28.56 7.97 -4.75
N LEU A 32 -27.74 6.95 -5.01
CA LEU A 32 -26.34 6.91 -4.58
C LEU A 32 -25.47 7.91 -5.37
N VAL A 33 -25.67 7.99 -6.69
CA VAL A 33 -24.91 8.90 -7.58
C VAL A 33 -25.21 10.37 -7.29
N LEU A 34 -26.44 10.70 -6.89
CA LEU A 34 -26.81 12.06 -6.52
C LEU A 34 -26.20 12.46 -5.17
N ALA A 35 -26.22 11.55 -4.19
CA ALA A 35 -25.60 11.78 -2.88
C ALA A 35 -24.08 12.00 -3.00
N ASP A 36 -23.39 11.23 -3.85
CA ASP A 36 -21.95 11.40 -4.10
C ASP A 36 -21.64 12.75 -4.77
N LYS A 37 -22.42 13.13 -5.79
CA LYS A 37 -22.29 14.45 -6.44
C LYS A 37 -22.56 15.60 -5.47
N LEU A 38 -23.47 15.41 -4.52
CA LEU A 38 -23.79 16.40 -3.50
C LEU A 38 -22.68 16.49 -2.44
N ALA A 39 -22.11 15.36 -2.02
CA ALA A 39 -21.01 15.32 -1.06
C ALA A 39 -19.74 16.01 -1.60
N ILE A 40 -19.40 15.78 -2.88
CA ILE A 40 -18.28 16.45 -3.57
C ILE A 40 -18.41 17.98 -3.51
N LYS A 41 -19.64 18.50 -3.47
CA LYS A 41 -19.94 19.94 -3.48
C LYS A 41 -20.21 20.55 -2.10
N SER A 42 -20.28 19.75 -1.03
CA SER A 42 -20.76 20.23 0.27
C SER A 42 -19.87 19.85 1.46
N LEU A 43 -18.96 18.88 1.32
CA LEU A 43 -18.05 18.47 2.39
C LEU A 43 -16.60 18.86 2.10
N PRO A 44 -15.82 19.29 3.11
CA PRO A 44 -14.39 19.57 2.94
C PRO A 44 -13.63 18.35 2.42
N LEU A 45 -12.75 18.56 1.43
CA LEU A 45 -11.94 17.49 0.85
C LEU A 45 -10.96 16.92 1.87
N GLN A 46 -10.94 15.61 2.04
CA GLN A 46 -9.95 14.93 2.88
C GLN A 46 -8.73 14.52 2.04
N VAL A 47 -7.58 15.14 2.31
CA VAL A 47 -6.34 14.89 1.58
C VAL A 47 -5.43 13.95 2.38
N TYR A 48 -5.16 12.78 1.83
CA TYR A 48 -4.21 11.82 2.41
C TYR A 48 -2.93 11.78 1.57
N ILE A 49 -1.78 11.86 2.23
CA ILE A 49 -0.48 11.81 1.56
C ILE A 49 0.08 10.40 1.74
N LEU A 50 0.41 9.74 0.63
CA LEU A 50 1.04 8.42 0.61
C LEU A 50 2.46 8.57 0.07
N ALA A 51 3.47 8.36 0.91
CA ALA A 51 4.86 8.57 0.52
C ALA A 51 5.75 7.38 0.86
N GLY A 52 6.80 7.20 0.07
CA GLY A 52 7.80 6.18 0.35
C GLY A 52 8.59 5.75 -0.88
N GLN A 53 9.03 4.50 -0.89
CA GLN A 53 9.81 3.94 -2.00
C GLN A 53 8.99 3.02 -2.92
N SER A 54 9.63 2.08 -3.62
CA SER A 54 9.01 1.12 -4.54
C SER A 54 7.81 0.35 -3.97
N ASN A 55 7.80 0.04 -2.66
CA ASN A 55 6.67 -0.66 -2.03
C ASN A 55 5.43 0.24 -1.84
N MET A 56 5.62 1.56 -1.63
CA MET A 56 4.53 2.54 -1.73
C MET A 56 4.13 2.78 -3.19
N GLN A 57 5.11 2.78 -4.11
CA GLN A 57 4.85 2.95 -5.53
C GLN A 57 3.91 1.86 -6.04
N GLY A 58 4.17 0.60 -5.69
CA GLY A 58 3.27 -0.51 -5.94
C GLY A 58 3.74 -1.42 -7.05
N HIS A 59 4.10 -2.64 -6.69
CA HIS A 59 4.65 -3.61 -7.63
C HIS A 59 3.79 -4.86 -7.82
N ALA A 60 2.58 -4.88 -7.25
CA ALA A 60 1.65 -5.99 -7.42
C ALA A 60 0.90 -5.88 -8.74
N LYS A 61 1.02 -6.88 -9.61
CA LYS A 61 0.23 -6.94 -10.84
C LYS A 61 -1.23 -7.29 -10.56
N ILE A 62 -2.13 -6.71 -11.35
CA ILE A 62 -3.56 -7.05 -11.36
C ILE A 62 -3.78 -8.56 -11.60
N SER A 63 -2.91 -9.21 -12.37
CA SER A 63 -2.95 -10.67 -12.58
C SER A 63 -2.88 -11.49 -11.29
N THR A 64 -2.41 -10.90 -10.18
CA THR A 64 -2.34 -11.58 -8.87
C THR A 64 -3.61 -11.42 -8.03
N PHE A 65 -4.65 -10.76 -8.54
CA PHE A 65 -5.93 -10.59 -7.81
C PHE A 65 -6.61 -11.93 -7.55
N GLU A 66 -6.50 -12.88 -8.47
CA GLU A 66 -7.10 -14.21 -8.29
C GLU A 66 -6.60 -14.88 -7.01
N HIS A 67 -5.31 -14.73 -6.68
CA HIS A 67 -4.71 -15.27 -5.46
C HIS A 67 -5.33 -14.70 -4.16
N ILE A 68 -5.88 -13.48 -4.21
CA ILE A 68 -6.63 -12.90 -3.08
C ILE A 68 -7.89 -13.73 -2.78
N GLY A 69 -8.59 -14.17 -3.83
CA GLY A 69 -9.83 -14.95 -3.72
C GLY A 69 -9.61 -16.42 -3.40
N MET A 70 -8.38 -16.92 -3.52
CA MET A 70 -8.00 -18.30 -3.19
C MET A 70 -7.98 -18.57 -1.67
N ASP A 71 -8.06 -17.52 -0.85
CA ASP A 71 -8.10 -17.58 0.61
C ASP A 71 -9.40 -16.94 1.12
N PRO A 72 -10.27 -17.69 1.84
CA PRO A 72 -11.52 -17.17 2.38
C PRO A 72 -11.34 -15.92 3.25
N ALA A 73 -10.22 -15.77 3.96
CA ALA A 73 -9.96 -14.62 4.83
C ALA A 73 -9.71 -13.32 4.04
N THR A 74 -9.14 -13.43 2.84
CA THR A 74 -8.87 -12.27 1.98
C THR A 74 -9.89 -12.09 0.86
N LYS A 75 -10.76 -13.06 0.61
CA LYS A 75 -11.83 -12.96 -0.39
C LYS A 75 -12.69 -11.68 -0.26
N PRO A 76 -13.11 -11.22 0.94
CA PRO A 76 -13.87 -9.97 1.04
C PRO A 76 -13.12 -8.75 0.50
N MET A 77 -11.78 -8.73 0.62
CA MET A 77 -10.96 -7.68 0.03
C MET A 77 -11.00 -7.72 -1.50
N LEU A 78 -10.96 -8.91 -2.10
CA LEU A 78 -11.12 -9.05 -3.56
C LEU A 78 -12.50 -8.55 -4.02
N ASP A 79 -13.55 -8.90 -3.29
CA ASP A 79 -14.92 -8.50 -3.61
C ASP A 79 -15.08 -6.96 -3.57
N GLU A 80 -14.32 -6.25 -2.72
CA GLU A 80 -14.26 -4.79 -2.71
C GLU A 80 -13.40 -4.19 -3.84
N MET A 81 -12.38 -4.92 -4.29
CA MET A 81 -11.45 -4.49 -5.33
C MET A 81 -12.02 -4.63 -6.75
N LEU A 82 -13.07 -5.42 -6.94
CA LEU A 82 -13.67 -5.70 -8.25
C LEU A 82 -15.02 -5.00 -8.43
N GLY A 83 -15.26 -4.51 -9.63
CA GLY A 83 -16.59 -4.09 -10.10
C GLY A 83 -17.46 -5.29 -10.47
N ALA A 84 -18.73 -5.01 -10.79
CA ALA A 84 -19.68 -6.04 -11.23
C ALA A 84 -19.27 -6.73 -12.55
N ASP A 85 -18.38 -6.11 -13.33
CA ASP A 85 -17.80 -6.65 -14.56
C ASP A 85 -16.52 -7.48 -14.32
N GLY A 86 -16.13 -7.69 -13.05
CA GLY A 86 -14.93 -8.41 -12.68
C GLY A 86 -13.61 -7.65 -12.92
N LYS A 87 -13.67 -6.38 -13.31
CA LYS A 87 -12.49 -5.51 -13.47
C LYS A 87 -12.19 -4.73 -12.20
N PRO A 88 -10.98 -4.15 -12.03
CA PRO A 88 -10.68 -3.30 -10.89
C PRO A 88 -11.71 -2.16 -10.73
N LYS A 89 -12.28 -2.07 -9.53
CA LYS A 89 -13.30 -1.08 -9.19
C LYS A 89 -12.72 0.34 -9.29
N VAL A 90 -13.45 1.25 -9.93
CA VAL A 90 -13.21 2.69 -9.84
C VAL A 90 -13.90 3.20 -8.57
N CYS A 91 -13.16 3.91 -7.71
CA CYS A 91 -13.71 4.49 -6.49
C CYS A 91 -14.65 5.64 -6.82
N ASP A 92 -15.75 5.74 -6.07
CA ASP A 92 -16.82 6.70 -6.37
C ASP A 92 -16.40 8.13 -6.00
N ARG A 93 -15.81 8.27 -4.79
CA ARG A 93 -15.47 9.56 -4.14
C ARG A 93 -13.98 9.72 -3.82
N VAL A 94 -13.11 8.99 -4.53
CA VAL A 94 -11.66 9.02 -4.28
C VAL A 94 -10.92 9.35 -5.56
N TRP A 95 -10.09 10.39 -5.50
CA TRP A 95 -9.18 10.78 -6.57
C TRP A 95 -7.75 10.61 -6.12
N ILE A 96 -6.84 10.57 -7.09
CA ILE A 96 -5.42 10.48 -6.85
C ILE A 96 -4.66 11.43 -7.76
N SER A 97 -3.62 12.06 -7.21
CA SER A 97 -2.48 12.60 -7.94
C SER A 97 -1.25 11.81 -7.52
N SER A 98 -0.50 11.28 -8.49
CA SER A 98 0.63 10.40 -8.22
C SER A 98 1.85 10.81 -9.04
N ILE A 99 2.98 11.00 -8.36
CA ILE A 99 4.31 11.12 -8.98
C ILE A 99 5.23 10.01 -8.48
N GLY A 100 6.19 9.64 -9.32
CA GLY A 100 7.12 8.56 -9.05
C GLY A 100 8.09 8.35 -10.20
N CYS A 101 8.27 7.10 -10.63
CA CYS A 101 9.11 6.79 -11.79
C CYS A 101 8.40 6.95 -13.15
N ALA A 102 7.13 7.36 -13.17
CA ALA A 102 6.46 7.76 -14.40
C ALA A 102 7.04 9.08 -14.92
N GLU A 103 7.00 9.30 -16.24
CA GLU A 103 7.53 10.51 -16.87
C GLU A 103 6.76 11.77 -16.48
N SER A 104 5.48 11.63 -16.14
CA SER A 104 4.59 12.71 -15.75
C SER A 104 3.70 12.31 -14.58
N GLU A 105 3.09 13.31 -13.96
CA GLU A 105 2.06 13.12 -12.94
C GLU A 105 0.87 12.34 -13.51
N GLN A 106 0.41 11.34 -12.75
CA GLN A 106 -0.79 10.59 -13.07
C GLN A 106 -1.95 11.08 -12.19
N THR A 107 -3.09 11.38 -12.80
CA THR A 107 -4.28 11.88 -12.10
C THR A 107 -5.55 11.16 -12.52
N GLY A 108 -6.53 11.07 -11.62
CA GLY A 108 -7.88 10.60 -11.95
C GLY A 108 -8.62 10.05 -10.74
N LYS A 109 -9.80 9.45 -10.99
CA LYS A 109 -10.47 8.64 -9.97
C LYS A 109 -9.61 7.42 -9.63
N LEU A 110 -9.52 7.10 -8.34
CA LEU A 110 -8.71 6.00 -7.88
C LEU A 110 -9.26 4.67 -8.41
N THR A 111 -8.39 3.91 -9.05
CA THR A 111 -8.60 2.52 -9.50
C THR A 111 -7.24 1.82 -9.55
N ALA A 112 -7.17 0.58 -10.02
CA ALA A 112 -5.88 -0.04 -10.30
C ALA A 112 -5.13 0.69 -11.44
N GLY A 113 -3.81 0.59 -11.47
CA GLY A 113 -2.98 1.19 -12.52
C GLY A 113 -2.26 2.48 -12.13
N PHE A 114 -2.41 2.93 -10.88
CA PHE A 114 -1.55 3.96 -10.29
C PHE A 114 -0.28 3.37 -9.63
N GLY A 115 0.01 2.08 -9.84
CA GLY A 115 1.23 1.42 -9.38
C GLY A 115 2.49 1.84 -10.15
N ALA A 116 3.55 1.05 -10.06
CA ALA A 116 4.78 1.25 -10.83
C ALA A 116 4.59 1.12 -12.36
N SER A 117 3.45 0.57 -12.80
CA SER A 117 2.96 0.60 -14.17
C SER A 117 1.43 0.54 -14.16
N THR A 118 0.79 0.77 -15.31
CA THR A 118 -0.67 0.74 -15.47
C THR A 118 -1.32 -0.62 -15.18
N GLU A 119 -0.52 -1.70 -15.17
CA GLU A 119 -0.96 -3.05 -14.82
C GLU A 119 -0.77 -3.39 -13.33
N LYS A 120 -0.31 -2.43 -12.52
CA LYS A 120 0.09 -2.63 -11.13
C LYS A 120 -0.69 -1.75 -10.18
N ILE A 121 -0.76 -2.22 -8.94
CA ILE A 121 -1.25 -1.47 -7.80
C ILE A 121 -0.16 -1.37 -6.74
N GLY A 122 -0.22 -0.31 -5.96
CA GLY A 122 0.37 -0.24 -4.63
C GLY A 122 -0.70 -0.29 -3.55
N PRO A 123 -0.31 0.05 -2.31
CA PRO A 123 -1.25 0.14 -1.20
C PRO A 123 -2.30 1.24 -1.40
N GLU A 124 -2.13 2.18 -2.34
CA GLU A 124 -3.09 3.26 -2.58
C GLU A 124 -4.49 2.76 -2.91
N PHE A 125 -4.58 1.65 -3.65
CA PHE A 125 -5.87 1.20 -4.17
C PHE A 125 -6.77 0.70 -3.03
N THR A 126 -6.28 -0.23 -2.21
CA THR A 126 -7.03 -0.72 -1.05
C THR A 126 -7.09 0.31 0.07
N PHE A 127 -6.12 1.22 0.18
CA PHE A 127 -6.22 2.35 1.11
C PHE A 127 -7.44 3.21 0.80
N GLY A 128 -7.61 3.66 -0.44
CA GLY A 128 -8.74 4.51 -0.82
C GLY A 128 -10.08 3.77 -0.78
N LEU A 129 -10.13 2.51 -1.25
CA LEU A 129 -11.32 1.65 -1.12
C LEU A 129 -11.75 1.49 0.34
N THR A 130 -10.78 1.42 1.25
CA THR A 130 -11.06 1.28 2.69
C THR A 130 -11.49 2.60 3.30
N MET A 131 -10.78 3.69 3.01
CA MET A 131 -11.05 5.01 3.60
C MET A 131 -12.42 5.58 3.22
N GLN A 132 -12.90 5.36 1.99
CA GLN A 132 -14.22 5.85 1.57
C GLN A 132 -15.39 5.22 2.36
N LYS A 133 -15.15 4.11 3.08
CA LYS A 133 -16.14 3.47 3.96
C LYS A 133 -16.20 4.11 5.36
N PHE A 134 -15.23 4.94 5.71
CA PHE A 134 -15.13 5.61 7.01
C PHE A 134 -15.53 7.09 6.96
N SER A 135 -15.82 7.60 5.76
CA SER A 135 -16.09 9.02 5.55
C SER A 135 -16.93 9.25 4.32
N ASP A 136 -17.91 10.14 4.45
CA ASP A 136 -18.72 10.63 3.33
C ASP A 136 -18.11 11.78 2.53
N ALA A 137 -17.07 12.41 3.08
CA ALA A 137 -16.35 13.46 2.40
C ALA A 137 -15.62 12.93 1.15
N PRO A 138 -15.45 13.77 0.10
CA PRO A 138 -14.57 13.44 -1.01
C PRO A 138 -13.14 13.26 -0.51
N ILE A 139 -12.39 12.36 -1.15
CA ILE A 139 -11.03 12.00 -0.75
C ILE A 139 -10.06 12.27 -1.90
N LEU A 140 -8.94 12.91 -1.60
CA LEU A 140 -7.80 13.03 -2.49
C LEU A 140 -6.60 12.30 -1.89
N ILE A 141 -6.03 11.37 -2.65
CA ILE A 141 -4.71 10.79 -2.35
C ILE A 141 -3.66 11.57 -3.14
N ILE A 142 -2.65 12.08 -2.45
CA ILE A 142 -1.44 12.61 -3.09
C ILE A 142 -0.34 11.59 -2.84
N LYS A 143 0.07 10.86 -3.89
CA LYS A 143 1.09 9.83 -3.81
C LYS A 143 2.42 10.32 -4.35
N THR A 144 3.46 10.22 -3.54
CA THR A 144 4.84 10.63 -3.88
C THR A 144 5.80 9.49 -3.55
N SER A 145 6.11 8.66 -4.55
CA SER A 145 6.82 7.40 -4.29
C SER A 145 7.79 7.02 -5.40
N TRP A 146 9.03 6.72 -5.03
CA TRP A 146 10.10 6.45 -5.99
C TRP A 146 10.92 5.22 -5.61
N GLY A 147 11.19 4.35 -6.60
CA GLY A 147 12.07 3.20 -6.40
C GLY A 147 13.48 3.62 -5.97
N GLY A 148 14.10 2.82 -5.09
CA GLY A 148 15.51 2.97 -4.74
C GLY A 148 15.84 4.18 -3.86
N LYS A 149 14.86 4.74 -3.15
CA LYS A 149 15.05 5.91 -2.27
C LYS A 149 15.12 5.57 -0.79
N SER A 150 16.01 6.25 -0.08
CA SER A 150 16.26 6.05 1.34
C SER A 150 15.85 7.25 2.19
N LEU A 151 15.60 7.00 3.48
CA LEU A 151 15.42 8.05 4.46
C LEU A 151 16.76 8.71 4.82
N HIS A 152 17.85 7.93 4.90
CA HIS A 152 19.15 8.49 5.28
C HIS A 152 19.68 9.54 4.29
N THR A 153 19.32 9.47 2.98
CA THR A 153 19.75 10.42 1.95
C THR A 153 18.57 11.13 1.27
N ASP A 154 17.76 10.41 0.51
CA ASP A 154 16.83 11.00 -0.47
C ASP A 154 15.68 11.77 0.19
N PHE A 155 15.06 11.15 1.19
CA PHE A 155 13.99 11.72 2.01
C PHE A 155 14.50 12.36 3.30
N ARG A 156 15.81 12.57 3.42
CA ARG A 156 16.40 13.13 4.64
C ARG A 156 15.76 14.50 4.92
N PRO A 157 15.11 14.68 6.08
CA PRO A 157 14.39 15.91 6.38
C PRO A 157 15.37 17.03 6.75
N PRO A 158 15.03 18.32 6.50
CA PRO A 158 15.93 19.44 6.75
C PRO A 158 16.52 19.50 8.17
N SER A 159 15.72 19.20 9.20
CA SER A 159 16.16 19.21 10.60
C SER A 159 17.12 18.09 10.98
N ALA A 160 17.24 17.05 10.13
CA ALA A 160 18.28 16.01 10.29
C ALA A 160 19.67 16.49 9.84
N GLY A 161 19.78 17.66 9.21
CA GLY A 161 21.03 18.18 8.67
C GLY A 161 21.54 17.37 7.47
N PRO A 162 22.79 17.58 7.02
CA PRO A 162 23.38 16.81 5.92
C PRO A 162 23.56 15.33 6.27
N TYR A 163 23.75 14.48 5.26
CA TYR A 163 24.18 13.10 5.49
C TYR A 163 25.59 13.08 6.12
N VAL A 164 25.75 12.29 7.18
CA VAL A 164 27.01 12.15 7.92
C VAL A 164 27.66 10.82 7.58
N PHE A 165 28.87 10.87 7.01
CA PHE A 165 29.66 9.67 6.73
C PHE A 165 30.32 9.17 8.02
N ASN A 166 30.24 7.86 8.27
CA ASN A 166 31.01 7.24 9.36
C ASN A 166 32.42 6.83 8.90
N GLU A 167 33.32 6.68 9.86
CA GLU A 167 34.73 6.35 9.61
C GLU A 167 34.91 5.02 8.87
N THR A 168 34.09 4.01 9.18
CA THR A 168 34.11 2.71 8.50
C THR A 168 33.81 2.85 7.01
N LEU A 169 32.78 3.62 6.65
CA LEU A 169 32.42 3.88 5.26
C LEU A 169 33.53 4.64 4.53
N LEU A 170 34.07 5.70 5.14
CA LEU A 170 35.16 6.49 4.54
C LEU A 170 36.42 5.63 4.32
N GLY A 171 36.81 4.82 5.32
CA GLY A 171 37.95 3.91 5.21
C GLY A 171 37.75 2.85 4.13
N ASN A 172 36.54 2.31 3.98
CA ASN A 172 36.23 1.33 2.93
C ASN A 172 36.27 1.96 1.52
N LEU A 173 35.72 3.16 1.36
CA LEU A 173 35.78 3.90 0.09
C LEU A 173 37.23 4.24 -0.29
N GLN A 174 38.04 4.64 0.69
CA GLN A 174 39.46 4.93 0.47
C GLN A 174 40.24 3.68 0.04
N LYS A 175 40.01 2.53 0.69
CA LYS A 175 40.62 1.24 0.29
C LYS A 175 40.24 0.80 -1.11
N GLN A 176 39.07 1.21 -1.60
CA GLN A 176 38.61 0.97 -2.96
C GLN A 176 39.17 1.98 -3.98
N GLY A 177 40.03 2.91 -3.56
CA GLY A 177 40.58 3.96 -4.43
C GLY A 177 39.53 4.94 -4.95
N LYS A 178 38.42 5.12 -4.22
CA LYS A 178 37.34 6.04 -4.62
C LYS A 178 37.69 7.48 -4.26
N ASP A 179 37.25 8.41 -5.10
CA ASP A 179 37.33 9.84 -4.82
C ASP A 179 36.32 10.23 -3.73
N LEU A 180 36.82 10.41 -2.51
CA LEU A 180 36.00 10.75 -1.35
C LEU A 180 35.35 12.12 -1.49
N ALA A 181 36.06 13.09 -2.07
CA ALA A 181 35.55 14.46 -2.22
C ALA A 181 34.39 14.50 -3.21
N ALA A 182 34.51 13.78 -4.34
CA ALA A 182 33.43 13.63 -5.30
C ALA A 182 32.21 12.94 -4.67
N ILE A 183 32.41 11.83 -3.95
CA ILE A 183 31.32 11.09 -3.29
C ILE A 183 30.60 11.95 -2.25
N GLN A 184 31.34 12.68 -1.42
CA GLN A 184 30.75 13.56 -0.42
C GLN A 184 29.97 14.70 -1.07
N THR A 185 30.51 15.28 -2.15
CA THR A 185 29.83 16.32 -2.93
C THR A 185 28.53 15.82 -3.54
N ASP A 186 28.54 14.64 -4.17
CA ASP A 186 27.35 14.07 -4.79
C ASP A 186 26.31 13.66 -3.75
N LYS A 187 26.74 13.10 -2.61
CA LYS A 187 25.85 12.79 -1.49
C LYS A 187 25.19 14.05 -0.93
N ALA A 188 25.93 15.15 -0.79
CA ALA A 188 25.37 16.42 -0.35
C ALA A 188 24.30 16.94 -1.33
N LYS A 189 24.54 16.87 -2.64
CA LYS A 189 23.56 17.26 -3.68
C LYS A 189 22.29 16.41 -3.63
N GLN A 190 22.41 15.11 -3.39
CA GLN A 190 21.28 14.18 -3.31
C GLN A 190 20.45 14.33 -2.03
N THR A 191 21.05 14.88 -0.97
CA THR A 191 20.43 14.90 0.36
C THR A 191 19.14 15.73 0.39
N GLY A 192 18.04 15.07 0.77
CA GLY A 192 16.71 15.66 0.94
C GLY A 192 16.03 16.09 -0.37
N VAL A 193 16.55 15.71 -1.54
CA VAL A 193 15.94 16.08 -2.84
C VAL A 193 14.51 15.57 -2.94
N TYR A 194 14.27 14.32 -2.56
CA TYR A 194 12.95 13.70 -2.66
C TYR A 194 12.02 14.13 -1.52
N TYR A 195 12.56 14.52 -0.36
CA TYR A 195 11.79 15.22 0.66
C TYR A 195 11.20 16.52 0.09
N ARG A 196 12.05 17.37 -0.53
CA ARG A 196 11.61 18.65 -1.11
C ARG A 196 10.61 18.43 -2.24
N GLN A 197 10.90 17.51 -3.18
CA GLN A 197 9.96 17.18 -4.26
C GLN A 197 8.61 16.68 -3.74
N MET A 198 8.57 15.88 -2.67
CA MET A 198 7.33 15.45 -2.04
C MET A 198 6.52 16.66 -1.53
N ILE A 199 7.15 17.54 -0.74
CA ILE A 199 6.49 18.72 -0.18
C ILE A 199 6.01 19.67 -1.29
N ASP A 200 6.85 19.89 -2.31
CA ASP A 200 6.54 20.75 -3.45
C ASP A 200 5.35 20.19 -4.24
N HIS A 201 5.31 18.87 -4.48
CA HIS A 201 4.20 18.24 -5.19
C HIS A 201 2.89 18.31 -4.40
N VAL A 202 2.94 18.09 -3.08
CA VAL A 202 1.78 18.27 -2.22
C VAL A 202 1.25 19.70 -2.32
N LYS A 203 2.11 20.70 -2.22
CA LYS A 203 1.73 22.12 -2.35
C LYS A 203 1.19 22.44 -3.75
N PHE A 204 1.80 21.90 -4.80
CA PHE A 204 1.38 22.07 -6.18
C PHE A 204 -0.04 21.56 -6.40
N VAL A 205 -0.35 20.33 -5.99
CA VAL A 205 -1.69 19.76 -6.11
C VAL A 205 -2.72 20.56 -5.31
N LEU A 206 -2.38 20.95 -4.08
CA LEU A 206 -3.27 21.74 -3.22
C LEU A 206 -3.54 23.15 -3.75
N SER A 207 -2.63 23.71 -4.55
CA SER A 207 -2.79 25.03 -5.17
C SER A 207 -3.79 25.06 -6.33
N ASP A 208 -4.06 23.91 -6.95
CA ASP A 208 -5.01 23.76 -8.07
C ASP A 208 -5.72 22.40 -8.02
N LEU A 209 -6.66 22.29 -7.07
CA LEU A 209 -7.43 21.06 -6.86
C LEU A 209 -8.30 20.69 -8.07
N LYS A 210 -8.78 21.68 -8.85
CA LYS A 210 -9.68 21.43 -9.99
C LYS A 210 -9.00 20.70 -11.14
N ARG A 211 -7.67 20.81 -11.24
CA ARG A 211 -6.89 20.02 -12.20
C ARG A 211 -7.00 18.51 -11.94
N VAL A 212 -7.10 18.11 -10.68
CA VAL A 212 -7.20 16.69 -10.27
C VAL A 212 -8.65 16.26 -10.07
N ILE A 213 -9.49 17.16 -9.57
CA ILE A 213 -10.91 16.93 -9.26
C ILE A 213 -11.74 18.05 -9.92
N PRO A 214 -12.02 17.97 -11.23
CA PRO A 214 -12.70 19.03 -11.97
C PRO A 214 -14.06 19.45 -11.39
N GLU A 215 -14.79 18.49 -10.82
CA GLU A 215 -16.10 18.70 -10.22
C GLU A 215 -16.08 19.28 -8.78
N TYR A 216 -14.91 19.45 -8.17
CA TYR A 216 -14.80 19.92 -6.79
C TYR A 216 -15.02 21.43 -6.66
N ASP A 217 -15.83 21.81 -5.68
CA ASP A 217 -16.00 23.21 -5.30
C ASP A 217 -14.89 23.62 -4.31
N ALA A 218 -13.83 24.22 -4.84
CA ALA A 218 -12.68 24.67 -4.05
C ALA A 218 -13.03 25.69 -2.95
N SER A 219 -14.20 26.35 -3.02
CA SER A 219 -14.64 27.28 -1.96
C SER A 219 -15.01 26.57 -0.65
N VAL A 220 -15.30 25.27 -0.70
CA VAL A 220 -15.59 24.43 0.47
C VAL A 220 -14.31 24.15 1.30
N GLY A 221 -13.15 24.19 0.67
CA GLY A 221 -11.84 24.01 1.32
C GLY A 221 -11.48 22.55 1.66
N TYR A 222 -10.21 22.31 1.98
CA TYR A 222 -9.68 20.96 2.23
C TYR A 222 -9.05 20.83 3.62
N GLN A 223 -8.89 19.59 4.07
CA GLN A 223 -8.11 19.22 5.24
C GLN A 223 -7.02 18.23 4.82
N ILE A 224 -5.76 18.50 5.18
CA ILE A 224 -4.70 17.47 5.15
C ILE A 224 -5.00 16.48 6.28
N ALA A 225 -5.61 15.36 5.89
CA ALA A 225 -6.31 14.44 6.75
C ALA A 225 -5.41 13.39 7.39
N GLY A 226 -4.30 13.05 6.74
CA GLY A 226 -3.33 12.07 7.25
C GLY A 226 -2.16 11.82 6.31
N PHE A 227 -1.13 11.19 6.84
CA PHE A 227 0.07 10.80 6.11
C PHE A 227 0.37 9.31 6.33
N ALA A 228 0.56 8.55 5.26
CA ALA A 228 1.01 7.16 5.30
C ALA A 228 2.42 7.05 4.72
N TRP A 229 3.36 6.58 5.53
CA TRP A 229 4.76 6.37 5.16
C TRP A 229 5.02 4.88 4.95
N PHE A 230 5.46 4.49 3.76
CA PHE A 230 5.86 3.10 3.48
C PHE A 230 7.17 3.02 2.73
N GLN A 231 8.24 2.99 3.51
CA GLN A 231 9.62 2.95 3.06
C GLN A 231 10.46 2.13 4.04
N GLY A 232 11.67 1.70 3.65
CA GLY A 232 12.66 1.26 4.62
C GLY A 232 13.67 0.27 4.07
N TRP A 233 13.33 -0.46 3.00
CA TRP A 233 14.20 -1.51 2.45
C TRP A 233 15.62 -0.98 2.15
N ASN A 234 15.74 0.20 1.54
CA ASN A 234 17.05 0.75 1.19
C ASN A 234 17.89 1.16 2.39
N ASP A 235 17.26 1.61 3.47
CA ASP A 235 17.97 1.85 4.73
C ASP A 235 18.37 0.53 5.38
N MET A 236 17.48 -0.47 5.39
CA MET A 236 17.77 -1.78 5.94
C MET A 236 19.01 -2.43 5.29
N VAL A 237 19.08 -2.42 3.96
CA VAL A 237 20.17 -3.09 3.22
C VAL A 237 21.46 -2.28 3.13
N ASP A 238 21.48 -1.01 3.52
CA ASP A 238 22.70 -0.17 3.47
C ASP A 238 23.62 -0.43 4.69
N ALA A 239 24.53 -1.39 4.55
CA ALA A 239 25.56 -1.68 5.55
C ALA A 239 26.62 -0.56 5.69
N GLY A 240 26.72 0.34 4.70
CA GLY A 240 27.66 1.46 4.74
C GLY A 240 27.16 2.53 5.69
N THR A 241 25.89 2.91 5.58
CA THR A 241 25.23 3.84 6.52
C THR A 241 25.02 3.19 7.89
N TYR A 242 24.62 1.91 7.92
CA TYR A 242 24.30 1.17 9.16
C TYR A 242 25.26 -0.02 9.37
N PRO A 243 26.53 0.21 9.79
CA PRO A 243 27.55 -0.84 9.89
C PRO A 243 27.32 -1.84 11.04
N ASN A 244 26.51 -1.48 12.04
CA ASN A 244 26.16 -2.34 13.18
C ASN A 244 24.69 -2.80 13.13
N ARG A 245 24.09 -2.87 11.94
CA ARG A 245 22.66 -3.15 11.74
C ARG A 245 22.15 -4.47 12.32
N ASP A 246 23.04 -5.43 12.55
CA ASP A 246 22.75 -6.73 13.15
C ASP A 246 22.74 -6.70 14.69
N LYS A 247 23.00 -5.54 15.30
CA LYS A 247 23.05 -5.33 16.75
C LYS A 247 21.92 -4.40 17.23
N PRO A 248 21.53 -4.48 18.51
CA PRO A 248 20.65 -3.48 19.13
C PRO A 248 21.19 -2.06 18.95
N GLY A 249 20.30 -1.12 18.61
CA GLY A 249 20.66 0.27 18.32
C GLY A 249 21.30 0.51 16.94
N GLY A 250 21.53 -0.55 16.14
CA GLY A 250 22.18 -0.45 14.83
C GLY A 250 21.47 0.46 13.80
N TYR A 251 20.21 0.81 14.06
CA TYR A 251 19.37 1.66 13.23
C TYR A 251 18.82 2.90 13.96
N ASP A 252 19.38 3.31 15.10
CA ASP A 252 18.88 4.49 15.86
C ASP A 252 18.89 5.79 15.04
N GLN A 253 19.82 5.89 14.08
CA GLN A 253 19.85 7.00 13.13
C GLN A 253 18.61 7.04 12.23
N TYR A 254 18.05 5.87 11.86
CA TYR A 254 16.80 5.80 11.11
C TYR A 254 15.63 6.31 11.96
N SER A 255 15.51 5.85 13.21
CA SER A 255 14.45 6.30 14.14
C SER A 255 14.51 7.81 14.36
N SER A 256 15.71 8.34 14.59
CA SER A 256 15.94 9.77 14.79
C SER A 256 15.54 10.58 13.56
N ALA A 257 15.98 10.16 12.37
CA ALA A 257 15.63 10.81 11.11
C ALA A 257 14.13 10.73 10.81
N LEU A 258 13.46 9.61 11.13
CA LEU A 258 12.02 9.46 10.89
C LEU A 258 11.20 10.35 11.83
N ALA A 259 11.61 10.49 13.10
CA ALA A 259 10.98 11.42 14.02
C ALA A 259 11.13 12.88 13.55
N GLN A 260 12.32 13.26 13.05
CA GLN A 260 12.55 14.55 12.42
C GLN A 260 11.70 14.75 11.16
N PHE A 261 11.57 13.71 10.34
CA PHE A 261 10.76 13.72 9.12
C PHE A 261 9.30 14.03 9.43
N ILE A 262 8.73 13.37 10.44
CA ILE A 262 7.35 13.63 10.87
C ILE A 262 7.18 15.09 11.32
N ARG A 263 8.13 15.64 12.10
CA ARG A 263 8.08 17.03 12.56
C ARG A 263 8.17 18.02 11.40
N ASP A 264 9.09 17.80 10.47
CA ASP A 264 9.30 18.70 9.34
C ASP A 264 8.13 18.64 8.35
N VAL A 265 7.57 17.46 8.05
CA VAL A 265 6.36 17.34 7.23
C VAL A 265 5.21 18.15 7.85
N ARG A 266 5.00 18.01 9.16
CA ARG A 266 3.96 18.77 9.88
C ARG A 266 4.19 20.27 9.81
N LYS A 267 5.44 20.72 9.95
CA LYS A 267 5.82 22.13 9.84
C LYS A 267 5.59 22.66 8.42
N ASP A 268 6.12 21.99 7.42
CA ASP A 268 6.15 22.46 6.03
C ASP A 268 4.76 22.45 5.36
N LEU A 269 3.85 21.61 5.87
CA LEU A 269 2.44 21.54 5.47
C LEU A 269 1.51 22.31 6.42
N ASN A 270 2.05 22.99 7.44
CA ASN A 270 1.29 23.72 8.46
C ASN A 270 0.19 22.87 9.13
N ALA A 271 0.51 21.61 9.44
CA ALA A 271 -0.40 20.61 9.99
C ALA A 271 0.19 19.98 11.27
N PRO A 272 0.29 20.72 12.40
CA PRO A 272 1.03 20.29 13.59
C PRO A 272 0.48 19.02 14.27
N LYS A 273 -0.78 18.64 14.01
CA LYS A 273 -1.43 17.43 14.53
C LYS A 273 -1.74 16.40 13.44
N LEU A 274 -1.07 16.48 12.29
CA LEU A 274 -1.30 15.57 11.17
C LEU A 274 -1.15 14.11 11.63
N PRO A 275 -2.23 13.29 11.56
CA PRO A 275 -2.14 11.87 11.85
C PRO A 275 -1.14 11.20 10.92
N PHE A 276 -0.31 10.33 11.48
CA PHE A 276 0.80 9.73 10.74
C PHE A 276 0.81 8.22 10.94
N VAL A 277 0.82 7.44 9.86
CA VAL A 277 0.87 5.98 9.93
C VAL A 277 2.15 5.49 9.26
N ILE A 278 2.94 4.73 10.01
CA ILE A 278 4.20 4.12 9.56
C ILE A 278 3.93 2.66 9.20
N GLY A 279 4.06 2.33 7.92
CA GLY A 279 4.11 0.94 7.47
C GLY A 279 5.48 0.34 7.81
N VAL A 280 5.55 -0.42 8.89
CA VAL A 280 6.77 -1.14 9.30
C VAL A 280 7.06 -2.25 8.30
N LEU A 281 8.30 -2.33 7.82
CA LEU A 281 8.73 -3.28 6.79
C LEU A 281 8.34 -4.72 7.17
N GLY A 282 7.77 -5.44 6.21
CA GLY A 282 7.22 -6.78 6.42
C GLY A 282 7.81 -7.86 5.52
N VAL A 283 8.82 -7.52 4.71
CA VAL A 283 9.44 -8.45 3.76
C VAL A 283 9.98 -9.67 4.51
N GLY A 284 9.67 -10.86 3.99
CA GLY A 284 10.03 -12.14 4.59
C GLY A 284 9.07 -12.63 5.67
N GLY A 285 8.07 -11.84 6.07
CA GLY A 285 7.09 -12.22 7.08
C GLY A 285 7.58 -12.14 8.52
N PRO A 286 6.81 -12.68 9.49
CA PRO A 286 7.16 -12.68 10.90
C PRO A 286 8.49 -13.41 11.15
N THR A 287 9.42 -12.77 11.84
CA THR A 287 10.75 -13.35 12.13
C THR A 287 10.71 -14.55 13.06
N SER A 288 9.61 -14.73 13.81
CA SER A 288 9.32 -15.92 14.60
C SER A 288 9.06 -17.17 13.75
N GLU A 289 8.74 -17.01 12.46
CA GLU A 289 8.42 -18.10 11.53
C GLU A 289 9.57 -18.42 10.55
N TYR A 290 10.74 -17.82 10.76
CA TYR A 290 11.87 -17.96 9.83
C TYR A 290 12.42 -19.39 9.81
N GLY A 291 12.53 -19.93 8.60
CA GLY A 291 13.26 -21.18 8.36
C GLY A 291 14.77 -20.99 8.40
N PRO A 292 15.56 -22.10 8.35
CA PRO A 292 17.02 -22.07 8.46
C PRO A 292 17.71 -21.06 7.51
N ASP A 293 17.25 -20.98 6.26
CA ASP A 293 17.79 -20.06 5.23
C ASP A 293 17.61 -18.57 5.57
N GLN A 294 16.59 -18.25 6.38
CA GLN A 294 16.20 -16.88 6.71
C GLN A 294 16.79 -16.40 8.04
N LEU A 295 17.26 -17.31 8.91
CA LEU A 295 17.79 -16.96 10.23
C LEU A 295 18.94 -15.95 10.18
N ARG A 296 19.74 -15.96 9.11
CA ARG A 296 20.82 -14.97 8.91
C ARG A 296 20.34 -13.53 8.79
N TYR A 297 19.06 -13.31 8.48
CA TYR A 297 18.45 -11.98 8.36
C TYR A 297 17.66 -11.57 9.59
N LYS A 298 17.42 -12.50 10.53
CA LYS A 298 16.51 -12.31 11.66
C LYS A 298 16.83 -11.05 12.45
N ASN A 299 18.07 -10.92 12.92
CA ASN A 299 18.47 -9.76 13.75
C ASN A 299 18.36 -8.45 12.97
N THR A 300 18.82 -8.41 11.72
CA THR A 300 18.71 -7.24 10.86
C THR A 300 17.25 -6.81 10.69
N HIS A 301 16.34 -7.75 10.44
CA HIS A 301 14.91 -7.46 10.29
C HIS A 301 14.28 -7.02 11.61
N ASP A 302 14.54 -7.71 12.72
CA ASP A 302 14.01 -7.36 14.04
C ASP A 302 14.45 -5.94 14.47
N HIS A 303 15.75 -5.65 14.35
CA HIS A 303 16.29 -4.35 14.73
C HIS A 303 15.78 -3.23 13.81
N PHE A 304 15.69 -3.48 12.50
CA PHE A 304 15.17 -2.48 11.58
C PHE A 304 13.67 -2.20 11.82
N ARG A 305 12.85 -3.24 11.98
CA ARG A 305 11.41 -3.12 12.27
C ARG A 305 11.17 -2.37 13.58
N SER A 306 11.97 -2.65 14.60
CA SER A 306 11.93 -1.93 15.88
C SER A 306 12.29 -0.45 15.70
N ALA A 307 13.33 -0.15 14.91
CA ALA A 307 13.73 1.23 14.63
C ALA A 307 12.68 2.02 13.83
N MET A 308 11.98 1.37 12.90
CA MET A 308 10.85 1.98 12.19
C MET A 308 9.68 2.30 13.12
N ALA A 309 9.40 1.43 14.10
CA ALA A 309 8.30 1.60 15.03
C ALA A 309 8.59 2.61 16.16
N ALA A 310 9.86 2.78 16.53
CA ALA A 310 10.29 3.59 17.67
C ALA A 310 9.73 5.02 17.71
N PRO A 311 9.61 5.78 16.60
CA PRO A 311 9.02 7.12 16.64
C PRO A 311 7.61 7.14 17.23
N ALA A 312 6.76 6.16 16.92
CA ALA A 312 5.39 6.13 17.44
C ALA A 312 5.30 5.98 18.97
N LEU A 313 6.39 5.56 19.61
CA LEU A 313 6.47 5.43 21.07
C LEU A 313 6.85 6.74 21.78
N LEU A 314 7.31 7.75 21.05
CA LEU A 314 7.71 9.04 21.62
C LEU A 314 6.50 9.73 22.29
N PRO A 315 6.64 10.33 23.48
CA PRO A 315 5.54 10.95 24.21
C PRO A 315 4.73 11.97 23.38
N GLU A 316 5.40 12.78 22.56
CA GLU A 316 4.75 13.78 21.71
C GLU A 316 3.94 13.19 20.54
N PHE A 317 4.13 11.91 20.23
CA PHE A 317 3.50 11.22 19.11
C PHE A 317 2.40 10.23 19.53
N GLN A 318 2.25 10.01 20.85
CA GLN A 318 1.18 9.17 21.40
C GLN A 318 -0.20 9.62 20.93
N GLY A 319 -0.99 8.67 20.42
CA GLY A 319 -2.34 8.92 19.90
C GLY A 319 -2.41 9.70 18.58
N ASN A 320 -1.28 10.02 17.94
CA ASN A 320 -1.24 10.76 16.67
C ASN A 320 -0.29 10.16 15.64
N VAL A 321 0.60 9.24 16.04
CA VAL A 321 1.41 8.40 15.16
C VAL A 321 1.13 6.94 15.49
N ALA A 322 0.86 6.14 14.46
CA ALA A 322 0.62 4.70 14.59
C ALA A 322 1.54 3.89 13.68
N THR A 323 1.68 2.61 13.98
CA THR A 323 2.46 1.65 13.18
C THR A 323 1.59 0.53 12.66
N VAL A 324 1.77 0.17 11.40
CA VAL A 324 1.18 -1.02 10.79
C VAL A 324 2.30 -2.01 10.49
N LEU A 325 2.27 -3.16 11.15
CA LEU A 325 3.24 -4.23 10.93
C LEU A 325 2.90 -4.95 9.62
N ALA A 326 3.59 -4.61 8.52
CA ALA A 326 3.28 -5.19 7.21
C ALA A 326 3.55 -6.71 7.14
N GLU A 327 4.34 -7.25 8.06
CA GLU A 327 4.59 -8.70 8.19
C GLU A 327 3.30 -9.49 8.43
N LYS A 328 2.27 -8.87 9.04
CA LYS A 328 0.96 -9.50 9.31
C LYS A 328 0.20 -9.85 8.04
N TYR A 329 0.55 -9.22 6.92
CA TYR A 329 -0.06 -9.48 5.62
C TYR A 329 0.80 -10.40 4.74
N TRP A 330 1.94 -10.86 5.26
CA TRP A 330 2.81 -11.77 4.52
C TRP A 330 2.12 -13.11 4.27
N ASP A 331 2.30 -13.67 3.08
CA ASP A 331 1.65 -14.91 2.70
C ASP A 331 2.53 -16.12 3.06
N GLY A 332 2.19 -16.75 4.20
CA GLY A 332 2.86 -17.95 4.68
C GLY A 332 2.66 -19.17 3.77
N GLU A 333 1.47 -19.34 3.18
CA GLU A 333 1.19 -20.44 2.23
C GLU A 333 2.09 -20.32 1.00
N LEU A 334 2.19 -19.10 0.45
CA LEU A 334 3.06 -18.80 -0.68
C LEU A 334 4.54 -19.01 -0.35
N THR A 335 4.95 -18.62 0.86
CA THR A 335 6.32 -18.82 1.36
C THR A 335 6.67 -20.31 1.40
N LEU A 336 5.79 -21.14 1.98
CA LEU A 336 5.99 -22.59 2.06
C LEU A 336 6.00 -23.25 0.69
N ALA A 337 5.10 -22.85 -0.21
CA ALA A 337 5.08 -23.37 -1.58
C ALA A 337 6.38 -23.04 -2.32
N LYS A 338 6.90 -21.81 -2.18
CA LYS A 338 8.17 -21.39 -2.79
C LYS A 338 9.40 -22.05 -2.18
N ALA A 339 9.40 -22.31 -0.88
CA ALA A 339 10.47 -23.06 -0.23
C ALA A 339 10.57 -24.48 -0.81
N LYS A 340 9.44 -25.17 -0.96
CA LYS A 340 9.38 -26.50 -1.57
C LYS A 340 9.79 -26.49 -3.04
N GLU A 341 9.35 -25.49 -3.80
CA GLU A 341 9.78 -25.32 -5.18
C GLU A 341 11.30 -25.15 -5.31
N LYS A 342 11.90 -24.33 -4.44
CA LYS A 342 13.36 -24.12 -4.41
C LYS A 342 14.10 -25.41 -4.05
N GLU A 343 13.60 -26.20 -3.11
CA GLU A 343 14.17 -27.51 -2.77
C GLU A 343 14.18 -28.46 -3.98
N LEU A 344 13.06 -28.53 -4.71
CA LEU A 344 12.95 -29.34 -5.93
C LEU A 344 13.90 -28.85 -7.03
N GLU A 345 14.00 -27.53 -7.23
CA GLU A 345 14.96 -26.94 -8.18
C GLU A 345 16.42 -27.25 -7.81
N GLN A 346 16.77 -27.22 -6.53
CA GLN A 346 18.11 -27.55 -6.05
C GLN A 346 18.45 -29.03 -6.24
N LYS A 347 17.50 -29.93 -5.98
CA LYS A 347 17.65 -31.37 -6.25
C LYS A 347 17.83 -31.64 -7.73
N ALA A 348 17.00 -31.02 -8.58
CA ALA A 348 17.11 -31.12 -10.03
C ALA A 348 18.49 -30.65 -10.53
N LYS A 349 18.98 -29.50 -10.04
CA LYS A 349 20.30 -28.98 -10.40
C LYS A 349 21.45 -29.88 -9.96
N THR A 350 21.36 -30.45 -8.76
CA THR A 350 22.36 -31.41 -8.27
C THR A 350 22.39 -32.65 -9.16
N GLN A 351 21.22 -33.23 -9.46
CA GLN A 351 21.09 -34.39 -10.33
C GLN A 351 21.59 -34.09 -11.76
N ALA A 352 21.18 -32.97 -12.35
CA ALA A 352 21.63 -32.55 -13.68
C ALA A 352 23.16 -32.42 -13.76
N LYS A 353 23.79 -31.94 -12.69
CA LYS A 353 25.26 -31.85 -12.60
C LYS A 353 25.93 -33.22 -12.50
N GLU A 354 25.36 -34.14 -11.72
CA GLU A 354 25.86 -35.51 -11.57
C GLU A 354 25.72 -36.32 -12.87
N GLU A 355 24.60 -36.18 -13.55
CA GLU A 355 24.28 -36.87 -14.81
C GLU A 355 24.82 -36.12 -16.06
N LYS A 356 25.47 -34.97 -15.88
CA LYS A 356 26.07 -34.13 -16.94
C LYS A 356 25.06 -33.73 -18.03
N PHE A 357 23.86 -33.37 -17.60
CA PHE A 357 22.80 -32.87 -18.48
C PHE A 357 23.20 -31.57 -19.17
N SER A 358 22.74 -31.41 -20.41
CA SER A 358 22.73 -30.12 -21.09
C SER A 358 21.79 -29.12 -20.38
N PRO A 359 21.94 -27.81 -20.63
CA PRO A 359 21.03 -26.80 -20.07
C PRO A 359 19.54 -27.06 -20.38
N GLN A 360 19.24 -27.63 -21.55
CA GLN A 360 17.88 -28.00 -21.95
C GLN A 360 17.34 -29.17 -21.13
N GLU A 361 18.16 -30.20 -20.89
CA GLU A 361 17.80 -31.36 -20.06
C GLU A 361 17.65 -30.97 -18.59
N GLU A 362 18.52 -30.10 -18.06
CA GLU A 362 18.37 -29.53 -16.71
C GLU A 362 17.03 -28.81 -16.57
N LYS A 363 16.69 -27.93 -17.54
CA LYS A 363 15.43 -27.20 -17.52
C LYS A 363 14.22 -28.15 -17.56
N ALA A 364 14.26 -29.16 -18.43
CA ALA A 364 13.19 -30.16 -18.51
C ALA A 364 13.08 -30.99 -17.21
N LEU A 365 14.20 -31.32 -16.57
CA LEU A 365 14.22 -32.00 -15.27
C LEU A 365 13.60 -31.13 -14.17
N VAL A 366 13.98 -29.85 -14.10
CA VAL A 366 13.39 -28.88 -13.15
C VAL A 366 11.88 -28.79 -13.34
N GLU A 367 11.40 -28.62 -14.57
CA GLU A 367 9.97 -28.52 -14.86
C GLU A 367 9.22 -29.81 -14.49
N ARG A 368 9.80 -30.98 -14.78
CA ARG A 368 9.25 -32.28 -14.39
C ARG A 368 9.16 -32.42 -12.87
N MET A 369 10.25 -32.16 -12.15
CA MET A 369 10.29 -32.26 -10.68
C MET A 369 9.35 -31.27 -10.01
N ARG A 370 9.20 -30.05 -10.56
CA ARG A 370 8.20 -29.08 -10.07
C ARG A 370 6.78 -29.58 -10.29
N ARG A 371 6.47 -30.13 -11.47
CA ARG A 371 5.14 -30.66 -11.81
C ARG A 371 4.74 -31.85 -10.93
N GLU A 372 5.68 -32.77 -10.67
CA GLU A 372 5.42 -34.00 -9.91
C GLU A 372 5.56 -33.79 -8.39
N GLY A 373 6.43 -32.87 -7.97
CA GLY A 373 6.73 -32.63 -6.56
C GLY A 373 5.78 -31.64 -5.87
N LEU A 374 5.14 -30.73 -6.60
CA LEU A 374 4.20 -29.76 -6.04
C LEU A 374 2.74 -30.21 -6.20
N SER A 375 1.92 -30.00 -5.18
CA SER A 375 0.48 -30.20 -5.31
C SER A 375 -0.15 -29.15 -6.24
N ASP A 376 -1.35 -29.42 -6.76
CA ASP A 376 -2.10 -28.47 -7.59
C ASP A 376 -2.30 -27.12 -6.88
N ARG A 377 -2.59 -27.16 -5.58
CA ARG A 377 -2.71 -25.95 -4.75
C ARG A 377 -1.41 -25.18 -4.68
N GLN A 378 -0.28 -25.84 -4.43
CA GLN A 378 1.03 -25.19 -4.35
C GLN A 378 1.41 -24.52 -5.67
N ARG A 379 1.16 -25.20 -6.80
CA ARG A 379 1.41 -24.66 -8.14
C ARG A 379 0.54 -23.43 -8.41
N ALA A 380 -0.77 -23.52 -8.13
CA ALA A 380 -1.70 -22.42 -8.34
C ALA A 380 -1.34 -21.19 -7.49
N VAL A 381 -0.98 -21.38 -6.22
CA VAL A 381 -0.57 -20.31 -5.30
C VAL A 381 0.67 -19.59 -5.83
N ILE A 382 1.68 -20.32 -6.33
CA ILE A 382 2.89 -19.73 -6.89
C ILE A 382 2.58 -18.95 -8.18
N GLU A 383 1.85 -19.58 -9.10
CA GLU A 383 1.53 -19.03 -10.43
C GLU A 383 0.69 -17.76 -10.33
N LYS A 384 -0.30 -17.75 -9.43
CA LYS A 384 -1.26 -16.65 -9.28
C LYS A 384 -0.82 -15.64 -8.23
N GLY A 385 0.03 -16.02 -7.29
CA GLY A 385 0.40 -15.18 -6.15
C GLY A 385 1.63 -14.29 -6.36
N ILE A 386 2.46 -14.57 -7.37
CA ILE A 386 3.76 -13.90 -7.57
C ILE A 386 3.80 -13.18 -8.91
N SER A 387 4.19 -11.91 -8.88
CA SER A 387 4.49 -11.14 -10.09
C SER A 387 5.78 -10.32 -10.02
N ASN A 388 6.50 -10.40 -8.90
CA ASN A 388 7.75 -9.68 -8.67
C ASN A 388 8.64 -10.38 -7.63
N LEU A 389 9.80 -9.80 -7.34
CA LEU A 389 10.77 -10.28 -6.36
C LEU A 389 10.31 -10.03 -4.92
N GLU A 390 10.90 -10.77 -3.98
CA GLU A 390 10.52 -10.78 -2.57
C GLU A 390 10.60 -9.41 -1.89
N PHE A 391 11.62 -8.61 -2.22
CA PHE A 391 11.77 -7.23 -1.70
C PHE A 391 10.65 -6.27 -2.16
N HIS A 392 9.87 -6.69 -3.16
CA HIS A 392 8.64 -6.04 -3.62
C HIS A 392 7.38 -6.78 -3.18
N TYR A 393 7.44 -7.47 -2.02
CA TYR A 393 6.34 -8.27 -1.49
C TYR A 393 5.81 -9.29 -2.51
N LEU A 394 6.74 -9.90 -3.26
CA LEU A 394 6.48 -10.87 -4.33
C LEU A 394 5.62 -10.32 -5.48
N GLY A 395 5.36 -9.01 -5.52
CA GLY A 395 4.33 -8.43 -6.38
C GLY A 395 2.95 -9.03 -6.13
N SER A 396 2.65 -9.44 -4.90
CA SER A 396 1.38 -10.06 -4.54
C SER A 396 0.35 -9.00 -4.16
N ALA A 397 -0.77 -8.95 -4.88
CA ALA A 397 -1.88 -8.06 -4.54
C ALA A 397 -2.55 -8.47 -3.21
N LYS A 398 -2.46 -9.74 -2.80
CA LYS A 398 -2.91 -10.18 -1.47
C LYS A 398 -2.13 -9.49 -0.36
N ILE A 399 -0.80 -9.42 -0.50
CA ILE A 399 0.07 -8.81 0.51
C ILE A 399 -0.03 -7.28 0.47
N LEU A 400 0.20 -6.64 -0.68
CA LEU A 400 0.16 -5.18 -0.80
C LEU A 400 -1.26 -4.60 -0.60
N GLY A 401 -2.28 -5.34 -1.02
CA GLY A 401 -3.68 -5.01 -0.75
C GLY A 401 -3.97 -5.02 0.76
N GLY A 402 -3.49 -6.04 1.47
CA GLY A 402 -3.57 -6.12 2.93
C GLY A 402 -2.87 -4.94 3.62
N VAL A 403 -1.67 -4.57 3.15
CA VAL A 403 -0.94 -3.40 3.67
C VAL A 403 -1.74 -2.11 3.48
N GLY A 404 -2.27 -1.86 2.28
CA GLY A 404 -3.08 -0.65 2.02
C GLY A 404 -4.33 -0.57 2.89
N LYS A 405 -5.02 -1.70 3.08
CA LYS A 405 -6.15 -1.81 4.02
C LYS A 405 -5.72 -1.50 5.46
N GLY A 406 -4.60 -2.07 5.91
CA GLY A 406 -4.06 -1.84 7.25
C GLY A 406 -3.69 -0.38 7.51
N LEU A 407 -3.04 0.26 6.53
CA LEU A 407 -2.71 1.70 6.60
C LEU A 407 -3.98 2.55 6.74
N ALA A 408 -5.03 2.23 6.00
CA ALA A 408 -6.32 2.95 6.08
C ALA A 408 -7.04 2.70 7.41
N GLU A 409 -7.06 1.46 7.91
CA GLU A 409 -7.70 1.14 9.19
C GLU A 409 -6.99 1.84 10.36
N ALA A 410 -5.66 1.85 10.39
CA ALA A 410 -4.89 2.59 11.40
C ALA A 410 -5.10 4.11 11.28
N MET A 411 -5.22 4.63 10.05
CA MET A 411 -5.52 6.04 9.83
C MET A 411 -6.91 6.42 10.35
N ALA A 412 -7.91 5.58 10.07
CA ALA A 412 -9.27 5.76 10.56
C ALA A 412 -9.33 5.71 12.09
N GLU A 413 -8.57 4.82 12.73
CA GLU A 413 -8.46 4.70 14.19
C GLU A 413 -7.86 5.96 14.83
N LEU A 414 -6.72 6.46 14.31
CA LEU A 414 -6.12 7.71 14.78
C LEU A 414 -7.08 8.91 14.67
N LYS A 415 -7.96 8.88 13.67
CA LYS A 415 -8.99 9.91 13.43
C LYS A 415 -10.32 9.62 14.13
N GLN A 416 -10.45 8.49 14.82
CA GLN A 416 -11.67 8.04 15.49
C GLN A 416 -12.89 7.97 14.55
N LEU A 417 -12.67 7.62 13.28
CA LEU A 417 -13.74 7.47 12.30
C LEU A 417 -14.49 6.16 12.55
N LYS A 418 -15.81 6.20 12.42
CA LYS A 418 -16.68 5.02 12.52
C LYS A 418 -17.09 4.56 11.13
N ARG A 419 -17.25 3.25 10.96
CA ARG A 419 -17.84 2.65 9.74
C ARG A 419 -19.34 2.86 9.70
#